data_AF-A0A6B2LN21-F1
#
_entry.id   AF-A0A6B2LN21-F1
#
_cell.length_a   1.000
_cell.length_b   1.000
_cell.length_c   1.000
_cell.angle_alpha   90.00
_cell.angle_beta   90.00
_cell.angle_gamma   90.00
#
_symmetry.space_group_name_H-M   'P 1'
#
loop_
_entity.id
_entity.type
_entity.pdbx_description
1 polymer ?
#
loop_
_entity_poly.entity_id
_entity_poly.type
_entity_poly.pdbx_seq_one_letter_code
_entity_poly.pdbx_strand_id
1 'polypeptide(L)'
;MKSICQRLKGKEGRVRGNLMGKRVDFSARTVITPDPNIHIDQVGVPRSIAKSMTYPEIVTPYNIKELQELVARGPDELPGALYVIKDNIREDLRYVKDRKEIHLSCGDRVERHLKDGDVIIFNRQPSLHKMSMMGHRIKIMP
;
A
#
# COMPACT_ATOMS: atom_id res chain seq x y z
N MET A 1 -30.03 0.66 -26.05
CA MET A 1 -29.45 1.82 -25.32
C MET A 1 -29.99 1.78 -23.88
N LYS A 2 -29.13 1.78 -22.83
CA LYS A 2 -29.61 1.78 -21.43
C LYS A 2 -30.06 3.18 -21.01
N SER A 3 -31.23 3.30 -20.38
CA SER A 3 -31.74 4.59 -19.88
C SER A 3 -30.91 5.09 -18.68
N ILE A 4 -30.97 6.40 -18.41
CA ILE A 4 -30.28 7.01 -17.25
C ILE A 4 -30.77 6.37 -15.94
N CYS A 5 -32.08 6.16 -15.80
CA CYS A 5 -32.67 5.46 -14.65
C CYS A 5 -32.10 4.05 -14.45
N GLN A 6 -31.91 3.28 -15.52
CA GLN A 6 -31.32 1.94 -15.46
C GLN A 6 -29.83 1.96 -15.07
N ARG A 7 -29.11 3.04 -15.36
CA ARG A 7 -27.70 3.20 -14.93
C ARG A 7 -27.59 3.57 -13.45
N LEU A 8 -28.61 4.20 -12.87
CA LEU A 8 -28.60 4.65 -11.47
C LEU A 8 -29.13 3.58 -10.49
N LYS A 9 -30.18 2.85 -10.88
CA LYS A 9 -30.87 1.88 -10.00
C LYS A 9 -30.18 0.50 -9.98
N GLY A 10 -30.40 -0.23 -8.88
CA GLY A 10 -29.98 -1.64 -8.73
C GLY A 10 -28.66 -1.85 -7.98
N LYS A 11 -28.31 -3.12 -7.75
CA LYS A 11 -27.11 -3.52 -7.00
C LYS A 11 -25.80 -3.09 -7.69
N GLU A 12 -25.78 -3.16 -9.03
CA GLU A 12 -24.68 -2.73 -9.89
C GLU A 12 -24.89 -1.32 -10.49
N GLY A 13 -25.96 -0.63 -10.08
CA GLY A 13 -26.21 0.75 -10.50
C GLY A 13 -25.18 1.71 -9.89
N ARG A 14 -25.00 2.90 -10.48
CA ARG A 14 -23.93 3.83 -10.07
C ARG A 14 -24.00 4.26 -8.60
N VAL A 15 -25.20 4.39 -8.03
CA VAL A 15 -25.34 4.79 -6.63
C VAL A 15 -24.77 3.72 -5.70
N ARG A 16 -25.23 2.48 -5.83
CA ARG A 16 -24.78 1.39 -4.94
C ARG A 16 -23.42 0.82 -5.33
N GLY A 17 -23.15 0.65 -6.62
CA GLY A 17 -21.96 0.00 -7.14
C GLY A 17 -20.72 0.89 -7.23
N ASN A 18 -20.86 2.22 -7.33
CA ASN A 18 -19.69 3.11 -7.47
C ASN A 18 -19.53 4.09 -6.31
N LEU A 19 -20.63 4.55 -5.70
CA LEU A 19 -20.56 5.50 -4.58
C LEU A 19 -20.54 4.79 -3.23
N MET A 20 -21.39 3.79 -3.02
CA MET A 20 -21.44 3.05 -1.74
C MET A 20 -20.40 1.93 -1.63
N GLY A 21 -19.89 1.41 -2.76
CA GLY A 21 -18.92 0.32 -2.76
C GLY A 21 -17.99 0.40 -3.97
N LYS A 22 -16.96 1.25 -3.90
CA LYS A 22 -15.98 1.42 -4.99
C LYS A 22 -14.84 0.42 -4.86
N ARG A 23 -14.22 0.05 -5.99
CA ARG A 23 -12.89 -0.57 -5.98
C ARG A 23 -11.89 0.43 -5.41
N VAL A 24 -11.01 -0.06 -4.54
CA VAL A 24 -10.00 0.75 -3.86
C VAL A 24 -8.61 0.29 -4.29
N ASP A 25 -7.73 1.26 -4.51
CA ASP A 25 -6.31 1.01 -4.73
C ASP A 25 -5.62 0.69 -3.38
N PHE A 26 -4.37 0.22 -3.44
CA PHE A 26 -3.57 -0.15 -2.25
C PHE A 26 -4.26 -1.21 -1.36
N SER A 27 -4.85 -2.22 -1.98
CA SER A 27 -5.41 -3.38 -1.29
C SER A 27 -4.91 -4.67 -1.89
N ALA A 28 -4.78 -5.70 -1.07
CA ALA A 28 -4.39 -7.05 -1.49
C ALA A 28 -5.32 -8.09 -0.86
N ARG A 29 -5.44 -9.24 -1.52
CA ARG A 29 -6.25 -10.38 -1.06
C ARG A 29 -5.49 -11.67 -1.33
N THR A 30 -5.35 -12.51 -0.31
CA THR A 30 -4.71 -13.82 -0.40
C THR A 30 -5.38 -14.82 0.54
N VAL A 31 -4.97 -16.08 0.46
CA VAL A 31 -5.40 -17.17 1.36
C VAL A 31 -4.77 -16.99 2.74
N ILE A 32 -5.54 -17.27 3.79
CA ILE A 32 -5.06 -17.22 5.18
C ILE A 32 -4.55 -18.60 5.63
N THR A 33 -3.45 -18.60 6.37
CA THR A 33 -2.85 -19.80 6.98
C THR A 33 -2.58 -19.51 8.45
N PRO A 34 -2.85 -20.45 9.38
CA PRO A 34 -2.54 -20.24 10.79
C PRO A 34 -1.02 -20.25 11.02
N ASP A 35 -0.54 -19.36 11.89
CA ASP A 35 0.83 -19.37 12.42
C ASP A 35 0.79 -19.09 13.93
N PRO A 36 1.26 -20.01 14.79
CA PRO A 36 1.29 -19.80 16.24
C PRO A 36 2.42 -18.85 16.71
N ASN A 37 3.37 -18.49 15.84
CA ASN A 37 4.56 -17.70 16.21
C ASN A 37 4.40 -16.19 15.96
N ILE A 38 3.21 -15.73 15.57
CA ILE A 38 2.90 -14.31 15.38
C ILE A 38 2.01 -13.82 16.52
N HIS A 39 2.16 -12.56 16.92
CA HIS A 39 1.31 -11.98 17.94
C HIS A 39 -0.12 -11.76 17.40
N ILE A 40 -1.10 -11.65 18.31
CA ILE A 40 -2.52 -11.48 17.96
C ILE A 40 -2.81 -10.22 17.15
N ASP A 41 -2.00 -9.18 17.35
CA ASP A 41 -2.05 -7.90 16.66
C ASP A 41 -1.25 -7.91 15.35
N GLN A 42 -0.55 -9.00 15.03
CA GLN A 42 0.27 -9.12 13.82
C GLN A 42 -0.45 -9.89 12.71
N VAL A 43 -0.06 -9.58 11.48
CA VAL A 43 -0.50 -10.31 10.29
C VAL A 43 0.70 -10.58 9.38
N GLY A 44 0.85 -11.84 8.99
CA GLY A 44 1.86 -12.27 8.04
C GLY A 44 1.55 -11.74 6.64
N VAL A 45 2.48 -10.99 6.06
CA VAL A 45 2.37 -10.48 4.69
C VAL A 45 3.50 -11.08 3.85
N PRO A 46 3.20 -11.74 2.71
CA PRO A 46 4.23 -12.29 1.85
C PRO A 46 5.03 -11.18 1.17
N ARG A 47 6.31 -11.45 0.90
CA ARG A 47 7.24 -10.49 0.24
C ARG A 47 6.71 -9.94 -1.08
N SER A 48 5.98 -10.73 -1.86
CA SER A 48 5.38 -10.31 -3.13
C SER A 48 4.35 -9.19 -2.97
N ILE A 49 3.52 -9.26 -1.93
CA ILE A 49 2.54 -8.22 -1.59
C ILE A 49 3.26 -7.00 -1.00
N ALA A 50 4.21 -7.23 -0.09
CA ALA A 50 4.98 -6.15 0.54
C ALA A 50 5.76 -5.29 -0.48
N LYS A 51 6.28 -5.91 -1.54
CA LYS A 51 6.97 -5.25 -2.66
C LYS A 51 6.03 -4.47 -3.58
N SER A 52 4.78 -4.94 -3.73
CA SER A 52 3.81 -4.32 -4.64
C SER A 52 3.02 -3.18 -3.99
N MET A 53 2.78 -3.27 -2.68
CA MET A 53 2.07 -2.25 -1.91
C MET A 53 3.05 -1.18 -1.41
N THR A 54 2.66 0.08 -1.52
CA THR A 54 3.48 1.21 -1.08
C THR A 54 2.79 2.07 -0.04
N TYR A 55 3.60 2.77 0.75
CA TYR A 55 3.16 3.80 1.67
C TYR A 55 3.90 5.11 1.35
N PRO A 56 3.19 6.23 1.11
CA PRO A 56 3.82 7.51 0.82
C PRO A 56 4.33 8.14 2.12
N GLU A 57 5.64 8.07 2.35
CA GLU A 57 6.29 8.70 3.48
C GLU A 57 6.84 10.08 3.09
N ILE A 58 6.59 11.09 3.94
CA ILE A 58 7.10 12.45 3.72
C ILE A 58 8.55 12.49 4.21
N VAL A 59 9.42 13.06 3.39
CA VAL A 59 10.83 13.28 3.74
C VAL A 59 10.92 14.39 4.78
N THR A 60 11.50 14.04 5.91
CA THR A 60 11.79 14.90 7.05
C THR A 60 13.29 14.80 7.38
N PRO A 61 13.85 15.73 8.16
CA PRO A 61 15.25 15.65 8.58
C PRO A 61 15.61 14.35 9.32
N TYR A 62 14.62 13.68 9.93
CA TYR A 62 14.81 12.47 10.72
C TYR A 62 14.92 11.20 9.88
N ASN A 63 14.14 11.10 8.79
CA ASN A 63 14.06 9.90 7.95
C ASN A 63 14.78 10.04 6.60
N ILE A 64 15.31 11.22 6.26
CA ILE A 64 15.96 11.48 4.96
C ILE A 64 17.05 10.47 4.62
N LYS A 65 17.88 10.08 5.59
CA LYS A 65 18.96 9.10 5.39
C LYS A 65 18.40 7.71 5.05
N GLU A 66 17.42 7.25 5.82
CA GLU A 66 16.76 5.96 5.61
C GLU A 66 16.05 5.92 4.25
N LEU A 67 15.27 6.97 3.93
CA LEU A 67 14.55 7.05 2.65
C LEU A 67 15.50 7.12 1.46
N GLN A 68 16.63 7.82 1.57
CA GLN A 68 17.66 7.87 0.54
C GLN A 68 18.24 6.48 0.26
N GLU A 69 18.48 5.67 1.29
CA GLU A 69 18.93 4.29 1.14
C GLU A 69 17.87 3.39 0.49
N LEU A 70 16.58 3.57 0.82
CA LEU A 70 15.49 2.83 0.19
C LEU A 70 15.36 3.13 -1.30
N VAL A 71 15.52 4.41 -1.68
CA VAL A 71 15.52 4.85 -3.08
C VAL A 71 16.74 4.28 -3.82
N ALA A 72 17.91 4.25 -3.18
CA ALA A 72 19.12 3.67 -3.75
C ALA A 72 19.02 2.16 -4.01
N ARG A 73 18.39 1.41 -3.10
CA ARG A 73 18.06 -0.02 -3.28
C ARG A 73 17.04 -0.22 -4.42
N GLY A 74 16.08 0.68 -4.51
CA GLY A 74 15.09 0.73 -5.59
C GLY A 74 13.94 -0.26 -5.40
N PRO A 75 13.22 -0.60 -6.48
CA PRO A 75 11.95 -1.32 -6.42
C PRO A 75 12.12 -2.83 -6.34
N ASP A 76 13.31 -3.38 -6.60
CA ASP A 76 13.50 -4.82 -6.72
C ASP A 76 13.80 -5.53 -5.40
N GLU A 77 14.44 -4.83 -4.49
CA GLU A 77 14.80 -5.34 -3.17
C GLU A 77 13.79 -4.89 -2.10
N LEU A 78 13.65 -5.71 -1.06
CA LEU A 78 12.85 -5.41 0.13
C LEU A 78 13.79 -5.39 1.33
N PRO A 79 13.91 -4.28 2.08
CA PRO A 79 13.16 -3.02 1.97
C PRO A 79 13.64 -2.13 0.80
N GLY A 80 12.71 -1.46 0.12
CA GLY A 80 12.99 -0.59 -1.03
C GLY A 80 11.88 0.44 -1.27
N ALA A 81 11.91 1.10 -2.43
CA ALA A 81 10.90 2.08 -2.84
C ALA A 81 10.56 1.97 -4.33
N LEU A 82 9.34 2.36 -4.68
CA LEU A 82 8.82 2.25 -6.05
C LEU A 82 8.75 3.60 -6.76
N TYR A 83 8.35 4.66 -6.05
CA TYR A 83 8.22 6.00 -6.61
C TYR A 83 8.81 7.07 -5.71
N VAL A 84 9.28 8.15 -6.32
CA VAL A 84 9.65 9.39 -5.65
C VAL A 84 8.80 10.50 -6.25
N ILE A 85 8.24 11.35 -5.39
CA ILE A 85 7.43 12.51 -5.77
C ILE A 85 8.19 13.76 -5.34
N LYS A 86 8.69 14.51 -6.32
CA LYS A 86 9.35 15.81 -6.15
C LYS A 86 8.53 16.86 -6.87
N ASP A 87 8.21 17.97 -6.20
CA ASP A 87 7.46 19.08 -6.82
C ASP A 87 6.19 18.64 -7.58
N ASN A 88 5.47 17.63 -7.06
CA ASN A 88 4.31 16.96 -7.66
C ASN A 88 4.57 16.15 -8.94
N ILE A 89 5.83 15.98 -9.35
CA ILE A 89 6.24 15.06 -10.41
C ILE A 89 6.53 13.70 -9.78
N ARG A 90 5.79 12.67 -10.23
CA ARG A 90 5.97 11.29 -9.79
C ARG A 90 6.93 10.56 -10.71
N GLU A 91 8.11 10.23 -10.20
CA GLU A 91 9.14 9.48 -10.90
C GLU A 91 9.11 8.00 -10.48
N ASP A 92 9.14 7.09 -11.46
CA ASP A 92 9.15 5.65 -11.22
C ASP A 92 10.59 5.12 -11.21
N LEU A 93 10.99 4.54 -10.06
CA LEU A 93 12.36 4.09 -9.82
C LEU A 93 12.78 2.89 -10.67
N ARG A 94 11.84 2.23 -11.35
CA ARG A 94 12.14 1.14 -12.29
C ARG A 94 12.85 1.61 -13.55
N TYR A 95 12.58 2.85 -13.99
CA TYR A 95 13.11 3.38 -15.25
C TYR A 95 14.30 4.34 -15.07
N VAL A 96 14.61 4.71 -13.83
CA VAL A 96 15.78 5.55 -13.52
C VAL A 96 17.05 4.69 -13.58
N LYS A 97 17.98 5.05 -14.47
CA LYS A 97 19.27 4.37 -14.64
C LYS A 97 20.17 4.55 -13.41
N ASP A 98 20.33 5.79 -12.94
CA ASP A 98 21.22 6.13 -11.83
C ASP A 98 20.43 6.60 -10.60
N ARG A 99 19.88 5.64 -9.86
CA ARG A 99 19.06 5.91 -8.65
C ARG A 99 19.81 6.65 -7.55
N LYS A 100 21.15 6.52 -7.51
CA LYS A 100 22.02 7.18 -6.51
C LYS A 100 22.11 8.69 -6.69
N GLU A 101 21.79 9.20 -7.88
CA GLU A 101 21.80 10.64 -8.14
C GLU A 101 20.53 11.36 -7.66
N ILE A 102 19.49 10.61 -7.30
CA ILE A 102 18.24 11.18 -6.78
C ILE A 102 18.48 11.70 -5.36
N HIS A 103 18.77 12.98 -5.20
CA HIS A 103 18.90 13.60 -3.88
C HIS A 103 17.52 14.00 -3.37
N LEU A 104 17.11 13.48 -2.20
CA LEU A 104 15.85 13.85 -1.57
C LEU A 104 15.99 15.18 -0.80
N SER A 105 14.95 16.00 -0.86
CA SER A 105 14.81 17.22 -0.06
C SER A 105 13.69 17.07 0.96
N CYS A 106 13.75 17.83 2.06
CA CYS A 106 12.65 17.86 3.03
C CYS A 106 11.37 18.38 2.36
N GLY A 107 10.27 17.65 2.51
CA GLY A 107 8.99 17.93 1.85
C GLY A 107 8.69 17.03 0.64
N ASP A 108 9.69 16.35 0.09
CA ASP A 108 9.48 15.31 -0.94
C ASP A 108 8.68 14.13 -0.36
N ARG A 109 8.08 13.31 -1.22
CA ARG A 109 7.39 12.08 -0.80
C ARG A 109 8.00 10.87 -1.46
N VAL A 110 8.27 9.83 -0.68
CA VAL A 110 8.79 8.55 -1.18
C VAL A 110 7.72 7.49 -0.97
N GLU A 111 7.29 6.85 -2.04
CA GLU A 111 6.42 5.67 -1.97
C GLU A 111 7.30 4.43 -1.72
N ARG A 112 7.60 4.18 -0.44
CA ARG A 112 8.36 3.02 -0.01
C ARG A 112 7.50 1.75 0.02
N HIS A 113 8.13 0.60 -0.06
CA HIS A 113 7.48 -0.68 0.22
C HIS A 113 6.95 -0.75 1.66
N LEU A 114 6.03 -1.69 1.90
CA LEU A 114 5.60 -2.02 3.25
C LEU A 114 6.80 -2.51 4.08
N LYS A 115 6.84 -2.11 5.35
CA LYS A 115 7.85 -2.54 6.33
C LYS A 115 7.19 -3.20 7.54
N ASP A 116 7.98 -3.96 8.29
CA ASP A 116 7.52 -4.54 9.54
C ASP A 116 7.04 -3.46 10.51
N GLY A 117 5.91 -3.72 11.16
CA GLY A 117 5.29 -2.78 12.09
C GLY A 117 4.34 -1.75 11.46
N ASP A 118 4.29 -1.64 10.13
CA ASP A 118 3.28 -0.82 9.46
C ASP A 118 1.86 -1.31 9.82
N VAL A 119 0.94 -0.39 10.06
CA VAL A 119 -0.43 -0.71 10.46
C VAL A 119 -1.32 -0.80 9.22
N ILE A 120 -2.02 -1.92 9.07
CA ILE A 120 -3.01 -2.14 8.02
C ILE A 120 -4.37 -2.51 8.60
N ILE A 121 -5.41 -2.29 7.80
CA ILE A 121 -6.74 -2.79 8.11
C ILE A 121 -6.90 -4.15 7.44
N PHE A 122 -7.14 -5.18 8.25
CA PHE A 122 -7.47 -6.52 7.78
C PHE A 122 -8.97 -6.77 7.88
N ASN A 123 -9.53 -7.44 6.88
CA ASN A 123 -10.97 -7.72 6.78
C ASN A 123 -11.21 -9.17 6.33
N ARG A 124 -12.22 -9.82 6.90
CA ARG A 124 -12.80 -11.07 6.41
C ARG A 124 -14.27 -10.87 6.03
N GLN A 125 -14.59 -11.03 4.74
CA GLN A 125 -15.95 -10.90 4.22
C GLN A 125 -16.78 -12.16 4.54
N PRO A 126 -18.06 -12.06 4.93
CA PRO A 126 -18.90 -10.86 5.09
C PRO A 126 -18.61 -10.07 6.38
N SER A 127 -18.54 -8.74 6.26
CA SER A 127 -18.25 -7.83 7.39
C SER A 127 -19.54 -7.42 8.10
N LEU A 128 -20.08 -8.30 8.95
CA LEU A 128 -21.32 -8.05 9.70
C LEU A 128 -21.09 -7.37 11.05
N HIS A 129 -19.91 -7.56 11.63
CA HIS A 129 -19.55 -7.02 12.93
C HIS A 129 -18.45 -5.98 12.78
N LYS A 130 -18.37 -5.03 13.73
CA LYS A 130 -17.25 -4.07 13.80
C LYS A 130 -15.90 -4.79 13.83
N MET A 131 -15.82 -5.92 14.52
CA MET A 131 -14.62 -6.75 14.64
C MET A 131 -14.25 -7.51 13.35
N SER A 132 -15.10 -7.48 12.32
CA SER A 132 -14.76 -8.03 11.01
C SER A 132 -13.71 -7.17 10.27
N MET A 133 -13.47 -5.95 10.73
CA MET A 133 -12.41 -5.06 10.25
C MET A 133 -11.58 -4.56 11.42
N MET A 134 -10.31 -4.95 11.49
CA MET A 134 -9.41 -4.60 12.59
C MET A 134 -8.06 -4.12 12.07
N GLY A 135 -7.39 -3.30 12.88
CA GLY A 135 -6.01 -2.88 12.63
C GLY A 135 -5.04 -3.97 13.07
N HIS A 136 -4.08 -4.30 12.22
CA HIS A 136 -2.99 -5.24 12.52
C HIS A 136 -1.65 -4.65 12.06
N ARG A 137 -0.57 -5.04 12.74
CA ARG A 137 0.82 -4.74 12.36
C ARG A 137 1.33 -5.76 11.37
N ILE A 138 1.98 -5.29 10.32
CA ILE A 138 2.59 -6.15 9.31
C ILE A 138 3.80 -6.86 9.91
N LYS A 139 3.91 -8.15 9.61
CA LYS A 139 5.14 -8.93 9.72
C LYS A 139 5.41 -9.58 8.37
N ILE A 140 6.49 -9.19 7.72
CA ILE A 140 6.88 -9.68 6.40
C ILE A 140 7.38 -11.10 6.56
N MET A 141 6.74 -12.01 5.84
CA MET A 141 7.04 -13.43 5.83
C MET A 141 7.48 -13.86 4.42
N PRO A 142 8.32 -14.90 4.31
CA PRO A 142 8.78 -15.43 3.03
C PRO A 142 7.62 -15.84 2.11
#